data_AF-A0A418B9R5-F1
#
_entry.id   AF-A0A418B9R5-F1
#
_cell.length_a   1.000
_cell.length_b   1.000
_cell.length_c   1.000
_cell.angle_alpha   90.00
_cell.angle_beta   90.00
_cell.angle_gamma   90.00
#
_symmetry.space_group_name_H-M   'P 1'
#
loop_
_entity.id
_entity.type
_entity.pdbx_description
1 polymer ?
#
loop_
_entity_poly.entity_id
_entity_poly.type
_entity_poly.pdbx_seq_one_letter_code
_entity_poly.pdbx_strand_id
1 'polypeptide(L)'
;MMDYVDLLQSRDTYIVKAVELMKVGSCDDAVNLYERALIVEESAMIHHQLADALTQCGRPKEALGYYLSGIRLEESTHRKVPSLMAVGDLFLKQSDYNMATRTFETIVSILQDDPTKDLVEAYMKLAKVDMSLRRLSAAYSHYTAASDLIIGDSMQAEVHYRMGLCALMMGKLPLAIENFKVAAAKGTTSQKSFVFDCFVQEHGMLAQGNDELAALFASPSMYTEERYIRASFQDHQYPSGRSPTQYIAQLFDIHAQRITQPPPANHVDTFRQLHGLLFESGVPNAIAKALMSKIGISDGDHWLDVVDLGCGSGHAMSFLRSLSNFVLGIDLSPLSIENARNLTNMYDDLHVGDFLDVGGGLPDASYDVVVAMNSLPYFGDLRQVFELAHRILRPKAFVAFNVDVRQNDDDNDQQDFSLRFSGRWQHSDEYVKRVLERHGFELLHQEQVEDDQVFYQAHGAQIQHRATGKAYSNVYVAQKVADDV
;
A
#
# COMPACT_ATOMS: atom_id res chain seq x y z
N MET A 1 -10.71 -53.50 4.49
CA MET A 1 -10.66 -54.01 5.88
C MET A 1 -9.88 -52.97 6.65
N MET A 2 -10.60 -52.10 7.37
CA MET A 2 -10.03 -51.02 8.16
C MET A 2 -9.30 -51.67 9.35
N ASP A 3 -8.00 -51.40 9.50
CA ASP A 3 -7.22 -52.06 10.56
C ASP A 3 -7.75 -51.64 11.93
N TYR A 4 -8.31 -52.61 12.64
CA TYR A 4 -8.99 -52.46 13.94
C TYR A 4 -8.05 -51.96 15.06
N VAL A 5 -6.75 -51.81 14.77
CA VAL A 5 -5.70 -51.39 15.70
C VAL A 5 -5.64 -49.86 15.87
N ASP A 6 -6.11 -49.08 14.90
CA ASP A 6 -6.08 -47.60 15.00
C ASP A 6 -7.18 -47.04 15.93
N LEU A 7 -8.28 -47.77 16.15
CA LEU A 7 -9.35 -47.36 17.09
C LEU A 7 -8.95 -47.44 18.57
N LEU A 8 -7.71 -47.86 18.89
CA LEU A 8 -7.18 -47.95 20.25
C LEU A 8 -6.32 -46.75 20.67
N GLN A 9 -6.01 -45.81 19.77
CA GLN A 9 -5.32 -44.58 20.14
C GLN A 9 -6.29 -43.59 20.78
N SER A 10 -5.90 -42.98 21.91
CA SER A 10 -6.73 -41.96 22.55
C SER A 10 -6.86 -40.74 21.63
N ARG A 11 -8.00 -40.06 21.71
CA ARG A 11 -8.25 -38.75 21.07
C ARG A 11 -7.05 -37.81 21.21
N ASP A 12 -6.48 -37.74 22.42
CA ASP A 12 -5.35 -36.86 22.72
C ASP A 12 -4.08 -37.25 21.95
N THR A 13 -3.88 -38.55 21.68
CA THR A 13 -2.76 -39.03 20.85
C THR A 13 -2.89 -38.53 19.42
N TYR A 14 -4.10 -38.53 18.86
CA TYR A 14 -4.37 -37.99 17.53
C TYR A 14 -4.10 -36.49 17.45
N ILE A 15 -4.57 -35.72 18.44
CA ILE A 15 -4.37 -34.26 18.52
C ILE A 15 -2.87 -33.93 18.60
N VAL A 16 -2.11 -34.59 19.49
CA VAL A 16 -0.68 -34.32 19.67
C VAL A 16 0.09 -34.57 18.38
N LYS A 17 -0.15 -35.70 17.71
CA LYS A 17 0.48 -36.02 16.43
C LYS A 17 0.08 -35.03 15.33
N ALA A 18 -1.18 -34.60 15.28
CA ALA A 18 -1.64 -33.61 14.31
C ALA A 18 -0.90 -32.27 14.48
N VAL A 19 -0.73 -31.82 15.72
CA VAL A 19 0.05 -30.60 16.05
C VAL A 19 1.52 -30.74 15.61
N GLU A 20 2.14 -31.91 15.78
CA GLU A 20 3.51 -32.15 15.31
C GLU A 20 3.61 -32.12 13.78
N LEU A 21 2.66 -32.73 13.08
CA LEU A 21 2.61 -32.71 11.61
C LEU A 21 2.39 -31.30 11.05
N MET A 22 1.60 -30.46 11.72
CA MET A 22 1.46 -29.05 11.36
C MET A 22 2.80 -28.31 11.44
N LYS A 23 3.66 -28.60 12.44
CA LYS A 23 4.97 -27.95 12.57
C LYS A 23 5.95 -28.31 11.44
N VAL A 24 5.81 -29.51 10.87
CA VAL A 24 6.63 -29.96 9.72
C VAL A 24 5.97 -29.69 8.37
N GLY A 25 4.83 -28.98 8.34
CA GLY A 25 4.12 -28.59 7.12
C GLY A 25 3.35 -29.73 6.43
N SER A 26 3.15 -30.86 7.10
CA SER A 26 2.42 -32.01 6.56
C SER A 26 0.91 -31.84 6.77
N CYS A 27 0.33 -30.96 5.94
CA CYS A 27 -1.04 -30.48 6.06
C CYS A 27 -2.13 -31.56 6.00
N ASP A 28 -2.13 -32.41 4.96
CA ASP A 28 -3.21 -33.37 4.76
C ASP A 28 -3.21 -34.50 5.80
N ASP A 29 -2.03 -34.89 6.26
CA ASP A 29 -1.89 -35.90 7.31
C ASP A 29 -2.35 -35.34 8.67
N ALA A 30 -2.03 -34.07 8.98
CA ALA A 30 -2.50 -33.41 10.19
C ALA A 30 -4.02 -33.28 10.21
N VAL A 31 -4.63 -32.85 9.10
CA VAL A 31 -6.08 -32.76 8.93
C VAL A 31 -6.75 -34.12 9.15
N ASN A 32 -6.23 -35.19 8.54
CA ASN A 32 -6.72 -36.55 8.74
C ASN A 32 -6.70 -36.98 10.21
N LEU A 33 -5.65 -36.65 10.96
CA LEU A 33 -5.56 -37.00 12.38
C LEU A 33 -6.57 -36.23 13.23
N TYR A 34 -6.82 -34.95 12.93
CA TYR A 34 -7.89 -34.20 13.59
C TYR A 34 -9.29 -34.75 13.27
N GLU A 35 -9.56 -35.13 12.02
CA GLU A 35 -10.82 -35.77 11.62
C GLU A 35 -11.02 -37.11 12.34
N ARG A 36 -9.95 -37.90 12.50
CA ARG A 36 -9.98 -39.12 13.34
C ARG A 36 -10.25 -38.80 14.80
N ALA A 37 -9.68 -37.74 15.35
CA ALA A 37 -9.97 -37.31 16.72
C ALA A 37 -11.46 -36.94 16.91
N LEU A 38 -12.08 -36.28 15.92
CA LEU A 38 -13.52 -35.97 15.92
C LEU A 38 -14.40 -37.22 15.89
N ILE A 39 -13.98 -38.29 15.18
CA ILE A 39 -14.71 -39.56 15.16
C ILE A 39 -14.71 -40.23 16.53
N VAL A 40 -13.60 -40.14 17.27
CA VAL A 40 -13.50 -40.71 18.63
C VAL A 40 -14.38 -39.93 19.61
N GLU A 41 -14.31 -38.60 19.57
CA GLU A 41 -15.13 -37.74 20.42
C GLU A 41 -15.33 -36.37 19.76
N GLU A 42 -16.58 -36.06 19.43
CA GLU A 42 -16.92 -34.75 18.90
C GLU A 42 -16.83 -33.69 20.00
N SER A 43 -16.02 -32.65 19.79
CA SER A 43 -15.89 -31.55 20.75
C SER A 43 -15.62 -30.23 20.05
N ALA A 44 -16.07 -29.13 20.67
CA ALA A 44 -15.86 -27.78 20.16
C ALA A 44 -14.36 -27.46 19.98
N MET A 45 -13.51 -27.94 20.90
CA MET A 45 -12.07 -27.72 20.86
C MET A 45 -11.41 -28.37 19.63
N ILE A 46 -11.75 -29.61 19.29
CA ILE A 46 -11.16 -30.29 18.12
C ILE A 46 -11.63 -29.61 16.82
N HIS A 47 -12.92 -29.25 16.75
CA HIS A 47 -13.45 -28.48 15.61
C HIS A 47 -12.69 -27.18 15.39
N HIS A 48 -12.38 -26.44 16.47
CA HIS A 48 -11.56 -25.23 16.40
C HIS A 48 -10.12 -25.51 15.92
N GLN A 49 -9.44 -26.49 16.50
CA GLN A 49 -8.05 -26.84 16.13
C GLN A 49 -7.91 -27.33 14.69
N LEU A 50 -8.88 -28.12 14.21
CA LEU A 50 -8.95 -28.56 12.81
C LEU A 50 -9.14 -27.37 11.86
N ALA A 51 -10.02 -26.43 12.22
CA ALA A 51 -10.26 -25.24 11.42
C ALA A 51 -9.02 -24.32 11.34
N ASP A 52 -8.28 -24.16 12.45
CA ASP A 52 -6.98 -23.47 12.48
C ASP A 52 -5.98 -24.14 11.55
N ALA A 53 -5.87 -25.47 11.60
CA ALA A 53 -4.97 -26.24 10.73
C ALA A 53 -5.33 -26.05 9.24
N LEU A 54 -6.60 -26.18 8.88
CA LEU A 54 -7.09 -25.95 7.51
C LEU A 54 -6.79 -24.53 7.03
N THR A 55 -6.95 -23.52 7.90
CA THR A 55 -6.64 -22.13 7.58
C THR A 55 -5.13 -21.93 7.32
N GLN A 56 -4.26 -22.52 8.14
CA GLN A 56 -2.80 -22.48 7.95
C GLN A 56 -2.37 -23.19 6.66
N CYS A 57 -3.10 -24.25 6.27
CA CYS A 57 -2.86 -25.00 5.04
C CYS A 57 -3.48 -24.37 3.79
N GLY A 58 -3.98 -23.12 3.86
CA GLY A 58 -4.53 -22.42 2.71
C GLY A 58 -5.90 -22.93 2.25
N ARG A 59 -6.64 -23.63 3.12
CA ARG A 59 -8.00 -24.19 2.87
C ARG A 59 -9.09 -23.47 3.70
N PRO A 60 -9.21 -22.12 3.64
CA PRO A 60 -10.09 -21.35 4.52
C PRO A 60 -11.59 -21.61 4.32
N LYS A 61 -12.00 -22.05 3.11
CA LYS A 61 -13.41 -22.37 2.82
C LYS A 61 -13.88 -23.60 3.60
N GLU A 62 -13.01 -24.58 3.79
CA GLU A 62 -13.30 -25.78 4.56
C GLU A 62 -13.26 -25.50 6.06
N ALA A 63 -12.28 -24.69 6.50
CA ALA A 63 -12.15 -24.27 7.89
C ALA A 63 -13.42 -23.63 8.46
N LEU A 64 -14.13 -22.81 7.67
CA LEU A 64 -15.34 -22.12 8.09
C LEU A 64 -16.42 -23.08 8.64
N GLY A 65 -16.63 -24.23 7.98
CA GLY A 65 -17.63 -25.22 8.42
C GLY A 65 -17.29 -25.83 9.77
N TYR A 66 -16.00 -26.07 10.03
CA TYR A 66 -15.51 -26.61 11.29
C TYR A 66 -15.58 -25.58 12.43
N TYR A 67 -15.21 -24.31 12.21
CA TYR A 67 -15.40 -23.27 13.24
C TYR A 67 -16.88 -23.13 13.63
N LEU A 68 -17.79 -23.09 12.66
CA LEU A 68 -19.24 -22.97 12.93
C LEU A 68 -19.78 -24.18 13.71
N SER A 69 -19.28 -25.38 13.40
CA SER A 69 -19.63 -26.59 14.16
C SER A 69 -19.12 -26.53 15.59
N GLY A 70 -17.89 -26.05 15.80
CA GLY A 70 -17.35 -25.81 17.14
C GLY A 70 -18.15 -24.80 17.95
N ILE A 71 -18.52 -23.65 17.35
CA ILE A 71 -19.34 -22.61 17.98
C ILE A 71 -20.74 -23.15 18.38
N ARG A 72 -21.32 -24.05 17.57
CA ARG A 72 -22.61 -24.67 17.85
C ARG A 72 -22.55 -25.64 19.03
N LEU A 73 -21.47 -26.38 19.17
CA LEU A 73 -21.27 -27.37 20.24
C LEU A 73 -20.88 -26.72 21.57
N GLU A 74 -20.28 -25.54 21.54
CA GLU A 74 -19.85 -24.86 22.75
C GLU A 74 -21.05 -24.32 23.54
N GLU A 75 -21.19 -24.74 24.80
CA GLU A 75 -22.31 -24.33 25.66
C GLU A 75 -22.07 -22.94 26.27
N SER A 76 -20.81 -22.64 26.61
CA SER A 76 -20.44 -21.35 27.20
C SER A 76 -20.30 -20.27 26.13
N THR A 77 -20.99 -19.15 26.29
CA THR A 77 -20.88 -18.00 25.38
C THR A 77 -19.46 -17.46 25.29
N HIS A 78 -18.74 -17.38 26.42
CA HIS A 78 -17.36 -16.89 26.45
C HIS A 78 -16.39 -17.82 25.71
N ARG A 79 -16.57 -19.14 25.79
CA ARG A 79 -15.70 -20.10 25.09
C ARG A 79 -15.87 -20.10 23.57
N LYS A 80 -16.93 -19.46 23.04
CA LYS A 80 -17.12 -19.26 21.60
C LYS A 80 -16.19 -18.19 21.02
N VAL A 81 -15.69 -17.28 21.85
CA VAL A 81 -14.94 -16.09 21.41
C VAL A 81 -13.74 -16.41 20.51
N PRO A 82 -12.86 -17.38 20.82
CA PRO A 82 -11.72 -17.69 19.94
C PRO A 82 -12.14 -18.15 18.54
N SER A 83 -13.18 -18.98 18.46
CA SER A 83 -13.71 -19.45 17.16
C SER A 83 -14.44 -18.33 16.41
N LEU A 84 -15.19 -17.47 17.11
CA LEU A 84 -15.82 -16.29 16.51
C LEU A 84 -14.76 -15.31 15.97
N MET A 85 -13.66 -15.09 16.70
CA MET A 85 -12.57 -14.23 16.27
C MET A 85 -11.95 -14.75 14.96
N ALA A 86 -11.66 -16.06 14.90
CA ALA A 86 -11.11 -16.69 13.71
C ALA A 86 -12.08 -16.64 12.50
N VAL A 87 -13.38 -16.85 12.72
CA VAL A 87 -14.41 -16.71 11.68
C VAL A 87 -14.50 -15.26 11.17
N GLY A 88 -14.47 -14.28 12.07
CA GLY A 88 -14.44 -12.87 11.70
C GLY A 88 -13.22 -12.51 10.86
N ASP A 89 -12.04 -13.03 11.23
CA ASP A 89 -10.79 -12.86 10.46
C ASP A 89 -10.86 -13.50 9.07
N LEU A 90 -11.50 -14.66 8.94
CA LEU A 90 -11.74 -15.30 7.65
C LEU A 90 -12.63 -14.43 6.75
N PHE A 91 -13.74 -13.91 7.27
CA PHE A 91 -14.62 -13.01 6.53
C PHE A 91 -13.90 -11.73 6.11
N LEU A 92 -13.08 -11.16 7.00
CA LEU A 92 -12.29 -9.98 6.72
C LEU A 92 -11.27 -10.24 5.58
N LYS A 93 -10.59 -11.38 5.58
CA LYS A 93 -9.68 -11.80 4.49
C LYS A 93 -10.39 -11.99 3.15
N GLN A 94 -11.66 -12.39 3.18
CA GLN A 94 -12.50 -12.56 1.99
C GLN A 94 -13.24 -11.29 1.58
N SER A 95 -12.99 -10.16 2.27
CA SER A 95 -13.70 -8.89 2.07
C SER A 95 -15.23 -8.98 2.27
N ASP A 96 -15.73 -10.00 2.98
CA ASP A 96 -17.13 -10.06 3.41
C ASP A 96 -17.30 -9.25 4.70
N TYR A 97 -17.27 -7.93 4.54
CA TYR A 97 -17.31 -6.99 5.65
C TYR A 97 -18.60 -7.06 6.45
N ASN A 98 -19.73 -7.44 5.84
CA ASN A 98 -21.00 -7.53 6.55
C ASN A 98 -20.99 -8.68 7.56
N MET A 99 -20.50 -9.85 7.14
CA MET A 99 -20.38 -11.01 8.03
C MET A 99 -19.29 -10.80 9.07
N ALA A 100 -18.17 -10.15 8.71
CA ALA A 100 -17.13 -9.76 9.65
C ALA A 100 -17.67 -8.84 10.75
N THR A 101 -18.37 -7.75 10.39
CA THR A 101 -18.98 -6.82 11.36
C THR A 101 -19.88 -7.55 12.34
N ARG A 102 -20.85 -8.34 11.85
CA ARG A 102 -21.80 -9.07 12.73
C ARG A 102 -21.08 -10.02 13.69
N THR A 103 -20.02 -10.68 13.21
CA THR A 103 -19.25 -11.63 14.00
C THR A 103 -18.53 -10.92 15.14
N PHE A 104 -17.82 -9.82 14.85
CA PHE A 104 -17.11 -9.06 15.89
C PHE A 104 -18.06 -8.31 16.85
N GLU A 105 -19.20 -7.79 16.38
CA GLU A 105 -20.26 -7.23 17.24
C GLU A 105 -20.81 -8.28 18.22
N THR A 106 -20.93 -9.53 17.78
CA THR A 106 -21.33 -10.64 18.66
C THR A 106 -20.29 -10.86 19.76
N ILE A 107 -18.99 -10.79 19.44
CA ILE A 107 -17.92 -10.90 20.44
C ILE A 107 -17.99 -9.74 21.44
N VAL A 108 -18.15 -8.50 20.96
CA VAL A 108 -18.33 -7.32 21.83
C VAL A 108 -19.52 -7.50 22.76
N SER A 109 -20.66 -8.01 22.27
CA SER A 109 -21.83 -8.27 23.11
C SER A 109 -21.59 -9.35 24.16
N ILE A 110 -20.77 -10.37 23.87
CA ILE A 110 -20.43 -11.43 24.84
C ILE A 110 -19.52 -10.89 25.94
N LEU A 111 -18.57 -10.02 25.58
CA LEU A 111 -17.51 -9.55 26.46
C LEU A 111 -17.74 -8.16 27.06
N GLN A 112 -18.85 -7.48 26.77
CA GLN A 112 -19.10 -6.08 27.18
C GLN A 112 -18.91 -5.81 28.69
N ASP A 113 -19.17 -6.83 29.53
CA ASP A 113 -19.09 -6.73 31.00
C ASP A 113 -17.74 -7.24 31.55
N ASP A 114 -16.85 -7.75 30.69
CA ASP A 114 -15.53 -8.30 31.04
C ASP A 114 -14.42 -7.68 30.15
N PRO A 115 -13.69 -6.67 30.65
CA PRO A 115 -12.64 -5.98 29.89
C PRO A 115 -11.42 -6.88 29.71
N THR A 116 -11.48 -7.70 28.66
CA THR A 116 -10.44 -8.64 28.27
C THR A 116 -9.61 -8.14 27.09
N LYS A 117 -8.45 -8.77 26.85
CA LYS A 117 -7.65 -8.52 25.63
C LYS A 117 -8.44 -8.86 24.37
N ASP A 118 -9.30 -9.86 24.41
CA ASP A 118 -10.13 -10.28 23.29
C ASP A 118 -11.19 -9.21 22.94
N LEU A 119 -11.71 -8.48 23.94
CA LEU A 119 -12.60 -7.35 23.71
C LEU A 119 -11.88 -6.19 23.01
N VAL A 120 -10.66 -5.86 23.44
CA VAL A 120 -9.79 -4.88 22.76
C VAL A 120 -9.57 -5.29 21.31
N GLU A 121 -9.20 -6.56 21.08
CA GLU A 121 -8.97 -7.08 19.75
C GLU A 121 -10.24 -7.00 18.89
N ALA A 122 -11.41 -7.38 19.41
CA ALA A 122 -12.68 -7.29 18.69
C ALA A 122 -12.99 -5.86 18.23
N TYR A 123 -12.78 -4.86 19.09
CA TYR A 123 -12.93 -3.45 18.71
C TYR A 123 -11.93 -3.02 17.63
N MET A 124 -10.66 -3.43 17.72
CA MET A 124 -9.68 -3.15 16.68
C MET A 124 -10.06 -3.80 15.34
N LYS A 125 -10.62 -5.00 15.35
CA LYS A 125 -11.09 -5.69 14.15
C LYS A 125 -12.32 -4.99 13.56
N LEU A 126 -13.29 -4.58 14.38
CA LEU A 126 -14.43 -3.74 13.93
C LEU A 126 -13.95 -2.44 13.29
N ALA A 127 -12.99 -1.76 13.93
CA ALA A 127 -12.41 -0.55 13.37
C ALA A 127 -11.75 -0.81 12.01
N LYS A 128 -11.03 -1.93 11.84
CA LYS A 128 -10.47 -2.34 10.54
C LYS A 128 -11.55 -2.60 9.48
N VAL A 129 -12.65 -3.23 9.85
CA VAL A 129 -13.79 -3.44 8.94
C VAL A 129 -14.39 -2.09 8.53
N ASP A 130 -14.62 -1.18 9.47
CA ASP A 130 -15.17 0.14 9.19
C ASP A 130 -14.23 1.00 8.34
N MET A 131 -12.91 0.89 8.53
CA MET A 131 -11.92 1.52 7.65
C MET A 131 -12.06 1.02 6.22
N SER A 132 -12.24 -0.30 6.05
CA SER A 132 -12.44 -0.93 4.73
C SER A 132 -13.76 -0.51 4.08
N LEU A 133 -14.80 -0.27 4.88
CA LEU A 133 -16.11 0.23 4.45
C LEU A 133 -16.18 1.77 4.35
N ARG A 134 -15.07 2.49 4.57
CA ARG A 134 -14.99 3.96 4.65
C ARG A 134 -15.94 4.60 5.69
N ARG A 135 -16.36 3.87 6.71
CA ARG A 135 -17.15 4.37 7.85
C ARG A 135 -16.24 4.99 8.90
N LEU A 136 -15.48 6.01 8.51
CA LEU A 136 -14.35 6.52 9.30
C LEU A 136 -14.74 6.98 10.72
N SER A 137 -15.90 7.60 10.89
CA SER A 137 -16.38 7.98 12.23
C SER A 137 -16.62 6.76 13.12
N ALA A 138 -17.18 5.67 12.58
CA ALA A 138 -17.40 4.44 13.31
C ALA A 138 -16.07 3.73 13.61
N ALA A 139 -15.16 3.69 12.64
CA ALA A 139 -13.81 3.17 12.84
C ALA A 139 -13.09 3.89 13.98
N TYR A 140 -13.14 5.23 13.98
CA TYR A 140 -12.55 6.03 15.03
C TYR A 140 -13.18 5.75 16.39
N SER A 141 -14.52 5.66 16.46
CA SER A 141 -15.23 5.29 17.70
C SER A 141 -14.84 3.90 18.22
N HIS A 142 -14.68 2.91 17.34
CA HIS A 142 -14.23 1.58 17.73
C HIS A 142 -12.78 1.58 18.23
N TYR A 143 -11.88 2.35 17.61
CA TYR A 143 -10.53 2.52 18.15
C TYR A 143 -10.51 3.23 19.50
N THR A 144 -11.35 4.25 19.73
CA THR A 144 -11.50 4.88 21.05
C THR A 144 -11.95 3.86 22.10
N ALA A 145 -12.95 3.04 21.78
CA ALA A 145 -13.42 1.98 22.69
C ALA A 145 -12.30 0.97 23.00
N ALA A 146 -11.46 0.64 22.02
CA ALA A 146 -10.25 -0.17 22.26
C ALA A 146 -9.23 0.55 23.16
N SER A 147 -8.94 1.83 22.91
CA SER A 147 -7.94 2.59 23.69
C SER A 147 -8.32 2.74 25.16
N ASP A 148 -9.61 2.87 25.46
CA ASP A 148 -10.11 3.03 26.83
C ASP A 148 -9.89 1.77 27.70
N LEU A 149 -9.71 0.61 27.06
CA LEU A 149 -9.56 -0.69 27.70
C LEU A 149 -8.10 -1.17 27.82
N ILE A 150 -7.15 -0.51 27.14
CA ILE A 150 -5.75 -0.97 27.10
C ILE A 150 -4.94 -0.43 28.28
N ILE A 151 -4.29 -1.35 28.99
CA ILE A 151 -3.42 -1.04 30.15
C ILE A 151 -1.92 -1.00 29.76
N GLY A 152 -1.51 -1.50 28.58
CA GLY A 152 -0.11 -1.60 28.15
C GLY A 152 0.34 -0.58 27.09
N ASP A 153 1.53 0.00 27.27
CA ASP A 153 2.08 1.07 26.43
C ASP A 153 2.19 0.69 24.95
N SER A 154 2.68 -0.51 24.63
CA SER A 154 2.86 -0.94 23.24
C SER A 154 1.55 -1.05 22.47
N MET A 155 0.47 -1.51 23.11
CA MET A 155 -0.84 -1.66 22.47
C MET A 155 -1.57 -0.32 22.43
N GLN A 156 -1.40 0.53 23.46
CA GLN A 156 -1.86 1.92 23.44
C GLN A 156 -1.29 2.67 22.24
N ALA A 157 0.01 2.51 22.00
CA ALA A 157 0.67 3.17 20.89
C ALA A 157 0.13 2.72 19.53
N GLU A 158 -0.11 1.42 19.36
CA GLU A 158 -0.66 0.86 18.12
C GLU A 158 -2.09 1.34 17.84
N VAL A 159 -2.95 1.39 18.86
CA VAL A 159 -4.32 1.88 18.68
C VAL A 159 -4.34 3.37 18.37
N HIS A 160 -3.58 4.19 19.11
CA HIS A 160 -3.49 5.62 18.82
C HIS A 160 -2.85 5.90 17.46
N TYR A 161 -1.90 5.10 17.01
CA TYR A 161 -1.36 5.19 15.67
C TYR A 161 -2.45 4.99 14.60
N ARG A 162 -3.27 3.95 14.74
CA ARG A 162 -4.41 3.69 13.85
C ARG A 162 -5.50 4.76 13.91
N MET A 163 -5.75 5.33 15.10
CA MET A 163 -6.63 6.49 15.27
C MET A 163 -6.12 7.72 14.53
N GLY A 164 -4.80 7.97 14.58
CA GLY A 164 -4.17 9.05 13.83
C GLY A 164 -4.36 8.91 12.32
N LEU A 165 -4.11 7.71 11.77
CA LEU A 165 -4.38 7.41 10.36
C LEU A 165 -5.87 7.58 10.00
N CYS A 166 -6.76 7.09 10.85
CA CYS A 166 -8.21 7.26 10.66
C CYS A 166 -8.60 8.75 10.66
N ALA A 167 -8.05 9.55 11.58
CA ALA A 167 -8.31 10.99 11.66
C ALA A 167 -7.78 11.75 10.44
N LEU A 168 -6.63 11.34 9.89
CA LEU A 168 -6.13 11.85 8.61
C LEU A 168 -7.11 11.58 7.46
N MET A 169 -7.60 10.35 7.36
CA MET A 169 -8.61 9.97 6.35
C MET A 169 -9.91 10.76 6.53
N MET A 170 -10.25 11.17 7.76
CA MET A 170 -11.40 12.04 8.06
C MET A 170 -11.14 13.53 7.75
N GLY A 171 -9.92 13.91 7.37
CA GLY A 171 -9.52 15.31 7.22
C GLY A 171 -9.40 16.07 8.54
N LYS A 172 -9.36 15.39 9.68
CA LYS A 172 -9.28 15.98 11.02
C LYS A 172 -7.83 16.03 11.50
N LEU A 173 -7.05 16.92 10.88
CA LEU A 173 -5.61 17.02 11.12
C LEU A 173 -5.22 17.27 12.60
N PRO A 174 -5.88 18.18 13.35
CA PRO A 174 -5.55 18.36 14.78
C PRO A 174 -5.75 17.08 15.61
N LEU A 175 -6.82 16.35 15.31
CA LEU A 175 -7.14 15.08 15.96
C LEU A 175 -6.13 13.99 15.60
N ALA A 176 -5.65 13.97 14.36
CA ALA A 176 -4.59 13.06 13.95
C ALA A 176 -3.31 13.31 14.74
N ILE A 177 -2.92 14.57 14.91
CA ILE A 177 -1.71 14.99 15.63
C ILE A 177 -1.79 14.61 17.11
N GLU A 178 -2.93 14.83 17.77
CA GLU A 178 -3.12 14.40 19.15
C GLU A 178 -2.90 12.89 19.32
N ASN A 179 -3.51 12.08 18.45
CA ASN A 179 -3.38 10.63 18.49
C ASN A 179 -1.95 10.19 18.22
N PHE A 180 -1.31 10.74 17.18
CA PHE A 180 0.07 10.41 16.90
C PHE A 180 0.98 10.82 18.07
N LYS A 181 0.76 11.97 18.73
CA LYS A 181 1.55 12.36 19.93
C LYS A 181 1.46 11.30 21.03
N VAL A 182 0.27 10.75 21.27
CA VAL A 182 0.10 9.66 22.25
C VAL A 182 0.80 8.39 21.76
N ALA A 183 0.66 8.05 20.48
CA ALA A 183 1.35 6.91 19.88
C ALA A 183 2.87 7.05 19.98
N ALA A 184 3.41 8.25 19.80
CA ALA A 184 4.83 8.52 19.87
C ALA A 184 5.38 8.57 21.28
N ALA A 185 4.60 9.05 22.25
CA ALA A 185 5.00 9.03 23.65
C ALA A 185 5.11 7.59 24.20
N LYS A 186 4.31 6.66 23.66
CA LYS A 186 4.15 5.29 24.21
C LYS A 186 4.64 4.18 23.27
N GLY A 187 5.04 4.52 22.04
CA GLY A 187 5.27 3.58 20.96
C GLY A 187 6.72 3.29 20.61
N THR A 188 6.86 2.35 19.67
CA THR A 188 8.14 2.04 19.03
C THR A 188 8.59 3.22 18.14
N THR A 189 9.89 3.33 17.81
CA THR A 189 10.46 4.45 17.02
C THR A 189 9.69 4.73 15.72
N SER A 190 9.22 3.67 15.09
CA SER A 190 8.12 3.53 14.12
C SER A 190 6.94 4.50 14.21
N GLN A 191 6.20 4.43 15.31
CA GLN A 191 4.94 5.14 15.53
C GLN A 191 5.21 6.63 15.82
N LYS A 192 6.47 6.98 16.12
CA LYS A 192 6.93 8.37 16.29
C LYS A 192 7.09 9.11 14.96
N SER A 193 7.27 8.41 13.84
CA SER A 193 7.51 9.00 12.51
C SER A 193 6.27 9.65 11.88
N PHE A 194 5.06 9.14 12.14
CA PHE A 194 3.82 9.64 11.53
C PHE A 194 3.23 10.89 12.20
N VAL A 195 3.55 11.13 13.48
CA VAL A 195 3.28 12.43 14.16
C VAL A 195 3.80 13.58 13.33
N PHE A 196 4.97 13.35 12.75
CA PHE A 196 5.78 14.37 12.13
C PHE A 196 5.31 14.65 10.70
N ASP A 197 4.91 13.64 9.91
CA ASP A 197 4.19 13.86 8.65
C ASP A 197 2.95 14.74 8.85
N CYS A 198 2.21 14.56 9.95
CA CYS A 198 1.10 15.44 10.31
C CYS A 198 1.53 16.83 10.79
N PHE A 199 2.66 16.94 11.50
CA PHE A 199 3.20 18.21 11.96
C PHE A 199 3.73 19.05 10.78
N VAL A 200 4.35 18.43 9.78
CA VAL A 200 4.71 19.04 8.50
C VAL A 200 3.46 19.39 7.69
N GLN A 201 2.43 18.54 7.69
CA GLN A 201 1.12 18.85 7.08
C GLN A 201 0.40 20.04 7.73
N GLU A 202 0.62 20.31 9.02
CA GLU A 202 -0.03 21.42 9.73
C GLU A 202 0.82 22.71 9.76
N HIS A 203 2.15 22.60 9.76
CA HIS A 203 3.05 23.75 9.99
C HIS A 203 4.06 24.04 8.87
N GLY A 204 4.23 23.13 7.89
CA GLY A 204 5.15 23.26 6.75
C GLY A 204 6.62 23.54 7.08
N MET A 205 7.05 23.20 8.31
CA MET A 205 8.41 23.43 8.81
C MET A 205 9.39 22.36 8.32
N LEU A 206 9.67 22.36 7.00
CA LEU A 206 10.48 21.35 6.32
C LEU A 206 11.90 21.17 6.88
N ALA A 207 12.59 22.26 7.26
CA ALA A 207 14.00 22.18 7.70
C ALA A 207 14.15 21.87 9.20
N GLN A 208 13.34 22.48 10.06
CA GLN A 208 13.42 22.30 11.51
C GLN A 208 12.95 20.91 11.95
N GLY A 209 12.03 20.35 11.17
CA GLY A 209 11.61 18.98 11.33
C GLY A 209 12.68 17.94 11.03
N ASN A 210 13.59 18.19 10.09
CA ASN A 210 14.73 17.31 9.79
C ASN A 210 15.66 17.13 11.00
N ASP A 211 15.93 18.22 11.73
CA ASP A 211 16.82 18.21 12.90
C ASP A 211 16.18 17.49 14.10
N GLU A 212 14.88 17.69 14.33
CA GLU A 212 14.14 17.00 15.40
C GLU A 212 13.93 15.50 15.08
N LEU A 213 13.70 15.14 13.81
CA LEU A 213 13.66 13.76 13.33
C LEU A 213 15.01 13.04 13.50
N ALA A 214 16.13 13.72 13.23
CA ALA A 214 17.47 13.18 13.45
C ALA A 214 17.71 12.80 14.91
N ALA A 215 17.17 13.56 15.86
CA ALA A 215 17.20 13.22 17.27
C ALA A 215 16.25 12.06 17.65
N LEU A 216 15.10 11.94 16.98
CA LEU A 216 14.08 10.90 17.22
C LEU A 216 14.48 9.52 16.68
N PHE A 217 15.25 9.46 15.60
CA PHE A 217 15.72 8.24 14.94
C PHE A 217 17.07 7.70 15.45
N ALA A 218 17.44 8.05 16.70
CA ALA A 218 18.67 7.60 17.34
C ALA A 218 18.76 6.06 17.56
N SER A 219 17.71 5.29 17.25
CA SER A 219 17.69 3.82 17.33
C SER A 219 17.38 3.17 15.98
N PRO A 220 18.11 2.12 15.55
CA PRO A 220 17.83 1.42 14.30
C PRO A 220 16.45 0.76 14.32
N SER A 221 15.61 1.08 13.33
CA SER A 221 14.34 0.37 13.10
C SER A 221 14.56 -0.93 12.32
N MET A 222 13.78 -1.96 12.65
CA MET A 222 13.72 -3.23 11.90
C MET A 222 12.72 -3.19 10.74
N TYR A 223 11.80 -2.23 10.69
CA TYR A 223 10.78 -2.13 9.64
C TYR A 223 11.32 -1.36 8.42
N THR A 224 10.97 -1.82 7.22
CA THR A 224 11.52 -1.33 5.95
C THR A 224 11.06 0.09 5.66
N GLU A 225 9.78 0.38 5.87
CA GLU A 225 9.11 1.65 5.60
C GLU A 225 9.67 2.77 6.49
N GLU A 226 9.96 2.46 7.76
CA GLU A 226 10.53 3.41 8.71
C GLU A 226 11.97 3.77 8.36
N ARG A 227 12.78 2.77 7.97
CA ARG A 227 14.12 3.03 7.46
C ARG A 227 14.07 3.88 6.20
N TYR A 228 13.05 3.69 5.36
CA TYR A 228 12.88 4.45 4.12
C TYR A 228 12.49 5.91 4.39
N ILE A 229 11.55 6.14 5.30
CA ILE A 229 11.18 7.49 5.73
C ILE A 229 12.38 8.18 6.37
N ARG A 230 13.12 7.52 7.27
CA ARG A 230 14.35 8.09 7.83
C ARG A 230 15.37 8.46 6.74
N ALA A 231 15.54 7.58 5.75
CA ALA A 231 16.43 7.83 4.63
C ALA A 231 15.99 9.02 3.78
N SER A 232 14.69 9.31 3.67
CA SER A 232 14.21 10.49 2.94
C SER A 232 14.56 11.81 3.62
N PHE A 233 14.84 11.77 4.94
CA PHE A 233 15.20 12.93 5.75
C PHE A 233 16.71 13.13 5.94
N GLN A 234 17.49 12.06 6.04
CA GLN A 234 18.89 12.13 6.48
C GLN A 234 19.86 11.57 5.46
N ASP A 235 19.59 10.34 5.02
CA ASP A 235 20.57 9.58 4.24
C ASP A 235 20.52 9.98 2.76
N HIS A 236 19.38 10.50 2.30
CA HIS A 236 19.05 10.79 0.90
C HIS A 236 19.37 9.63 -0.06
N GLN A 237 19.48 8.43 0.49
CA GLN A 237 19.79 7.17 -0.17
C GLN A 237 19.13 6.03 0.61
N TYR A 238 18.75 4.97 -0.10
CA TYR A 238 18.15 3.78 0.49
C TYR A 238 18.70 2.53 -0.21
N PRO A 239 19.06 1.45 0.51
CA PRO A 239 19.86 0.35 -0.06
C PRO A 239 19.27 -0.33 -1.30
N SER A 240 17.95 -0.41 -1.42
CA SER A 240 17.30 -1.00 -2.59
C SER A 240 17.28 -0.09 -3.82
N GLY A 241 17.60 1.20 -3.67
CA GLY A 241 17.42 2.19 -4.74
C GLY A 241 15.97 2.35 -5.18
N ARG A 242 14.99 1.96 -4.34
CA ARG A 242 13.55 1.99 -4.66
C ARG A 242 12.72 2.18 -3.40
N SER A 243 11.60 2.89 -3.50
CA SER A 243 10.60 2.96 -2.44
C SER A 243 10.01 1.59 -2.08
N PRO A 244 9.80 1.27 -0.80
CA PRO A 244 9.15 0.02 -0.39
C PRO A 244 7.73 -0.07 -0.96
N THR A 245 7.34 -1.24 -1.45
CA THR A 245 6.01 -1.46 -2.08
C THR A 245 4.86 -1.12 -1.13
N GLN A 246 4.97 -1.51 0.14
CA GLN A 246 3.97 -1.22 1.17
C GLN A 246 3.83 0.29 1.44
N TYR A 247 4.94 1.04 1.42
CA TYR A 247 4.91 2.50 1.55
C TYR A 247 4.13 3.14 0.40
N ILE A 248 4.42 2.74 -0.84
CA ILE A 248 3.73 3.23 -2.04
C ILE A 248 2.23 2.88 -1.96
N ALA A 249 1.89 1.62 -1.67
CA ALA A 249 0.50 1.16 -1.61
C ALA A 249 -0.33 1.97 -0.59
N GLN A 250 0.21 2.18 0.62
CA GLN A 250 -0.45 2.96 1.66
C GLN A 250 -0.62 4.44 1.27
N LEU A 251 0.42 5.05 0.69
CA LEU A 251 0.37 6.43 0.23
C LEU A 251 -0.73 6.62 -0.82
N PHE A 252 -0.81 5.72 -1.80
CA PHE A 252 -1.78 5.83 -2.88
C PHE A 252 -3.19 5.39 -2.50
N ASP A 253 -3.37 4.50 -1.51
CA ASP A 253 -4.69 4.25 -0.91
C ASP A 253 -5.23 5.54 -0.25
N ILE A 254 -4.37 6.28 0.47
CA ILE A 254 -4.76 7.58 1.06
C ILE A 254 -5.08 8.60 -0.06
N HIS A 255 -4.24 8.69 -1.08
CA HIS A 255 -4.47 9.59 -2.23
C HIS A 255 -5.78 9.28 -2.96
N ALA A 256 -6.01 8.01 -3.31
CA ALA A 256 -7.20 7.53 -4.00
C ALA A 256 -8.49 7.84 -3.22
N GLN A 257 -8.45 7.76 -1.90
CA GLN A 257 -9.57 8.17 -1.06
C GLN A 257 -9.82 9.68 -1.15
N ARG A 258 -8.77 10.50 -1.08
CA ARG A 258 -8.86 11.96 -1.10
C ARG A 258 -9.37 12.50 -2.44
N ILE A 259 -9.04 11.86 -3.56
CA ILE A 259 -9.59 12.22 -4.88
C ILE A 259 -11.13 12.15 -4.88
N THR A 260 -11.71 11.14 -4.21
CA THR A 260 -13.17 10.99 -4.15
C THR A 260 -13.86 11.96 -3.18
N GLN A 261 -13.09 12.66 -2.33
CA GLN A 261 -13.57 13.63 -1.35
C GLN A 261 -12.62 14.83 -1.30
N PRO A 262 -12.52 15.62 -2.39
CA PRO A 262 -11.51 16.66 -2.48
C PRO A 262 -11.74 17.74 -1.41
N PRO A 263 -10.67 18.34 -0.87
CA PRO A 263 -10.81 19.46 0.04
C PRO A 263 -11.51 20.64 -0.66
N PRO A 264 -12.13 21.58 0.10
CA PRO A 264 -12.78 22.74 -0.50
C PRO A 264 -11.79 23.51 -1.38
N ALA A 265 -12.24 24.02 -2.54
CA ALA A 265 -11.40 24.61 -3.59
C ALA A 265 -10.40 25.70 -3.14
N ASN A 266 -10.63 26.33 -1.99
CA ASN A 266 -9.76 27.37 -1.44
C ASN A 266 -8.67 26.85 -0.48
N HIS A 267 -8.58 25.53 -0.27
CA HIS A 267 -7.58 24.90 0.57
C HIS A 267 -6.42 24.36 -0.25
N VAL A 268 -5.21 24.57 0.26
CA VAL A 268 -4.02 23.88 -0.26
C VAL A 268 -4.19 22.41 0.08
N ASP A 269 -4.06 21.54 -0.92
CA ASP A 269 -3.99 20.10 -0.66
C ASP A 269 -2.61 19.76 -0.11
N THR A 270 -2.43 19.92 1.20
CA THR A 270 -1.13 19.75 1.85
C THR A 270 -0.59 18.33 1.70
N PHE A 271 -1.47 17.33 1.57
CA PHE A 271 -1.05 15.96 1.30
C PHE A 271 -0.33 15.87 -0.05
N ARG A 272 -0.92 16.46 -1.10
CA ARG A 272 -0.32 16.54 -2.44
C ARG A 272 1.03 17.23 -2.41
N GLN A 273 1.12 18.33 -1.64
CA GLN A 273 2.33 19.15 -1.52
C GLN A 273 3.46 18.46 -0.75
N LEU A 274 3.13 17.77 0.35
CA LEU A 274 4.11 17.04 1.17
C LEU A 274 4.71 15.87 0.40
N HIS A 275 3.87 15.10 -0.30
CA HIS A 275 4.30 13.89 -1.00
C HIS A 275 4.72 14.14 -2.46
N GLY A 276 4.82 15.40 -2.89
CA GLY A 276 5.28 15.76 -4.22
C GLY A 276 4.37 15.26 -5.36
N LEU A 277 3.07 15.07 -5.10
CA LEU A 277 2.08 14.57 -6.05
C LEU A 277 1.60 15.69 -6.99
N LEU A 278 2.54 16.43 -7.58
CA LEU A 278 2.23 17.74 -8.15
C LEU A 278 1.70 17.65 -9.59
N PHE A 279 2.32 16.82 -10.42
CA PHE A 279 2.13 16.86 -11.88
C PHE A 279 0.95 16.02 -12.39
N GLU A 280 -0.23 16.12 -11.75
CA GLU A 280 -1.41 15.28 -12.06
C GLU A 280 -1.91 15.47 -13.50
N SER A 281 -1.91 16.71 -14.01
CA SER A 281 -2.34 17.02 -15.39
C SER A 281 -1.18 17.39 -16.32
N GLY A 282 -0.12 17.99 -15.78
CA GLY A 282 1.00 18.52 -16.56
C GLY A 282 1.77 17.41 -17.29
N VAL A 283 2.14 16.35 -16.54
CA VAL A 283 2.91 15.22 -17.07
C VAL A 283 2.11 14.40 -18.09
N PRO A 284 0.86 13.97 -17.82
CA PRO A 284 0.09 13.22 -18.82
C PRO A 284 -0.14 13.99 -20.12
N ASN A 285 -0.43 15.30 -20.03
CA ASN A 285 -0.61 16.16 -21.19
C ASN A 285 0.67 16.32 -22.02
N ALA A 286 1.82 16.52 -21.35
CA ALA A 286 3.14 16.58 -21.97
C ALA A 286 3.46 15.28 -22.72
N ILE A 287 3.31 14.14 -22.04
CA ILE A 287 3.54 12.81 -22.61
C ILE A 287 2.64 12.55 -23.82
N ALA A 288 1.34 12.83 -23.72
CA ALA A 288 0.41 12.62 -24.83
C ALA A 288 0.79 13.45 -26.07
N LYS A 289 1.12 14.73 -25.89
CA LYS A 289 1.58 15.60 -26.99
C LYS A 289 2.87 15.10 -27.63
N ALA A 290 3.84 14.70 -26.80
CA ALA A 290 5.10 14.17 -27.28
C ALA A 290 4.90 12.86 -28.07
N LEU A 291 4.09 11.93 -27.55
CA LEU A 291 3.77 10.66 -28.23
C LEU A 291 3.07 10.90 -29.57
N MET A 292 2.01 11.71 -29.60
CA MET A 292 1.32 12.06 -30.86
C MET A 292 2.29 12.61 -31.91
N SER A 293 3.17 13.52 -31.50
CA SER A 293 4.17 14.11 -32.39
C SER A 293 5.22 13.10 -32.89
N LYS A 294 5.71 12.20 -32.02
CA LYS A 294 6.80 11.28 -32.35
C LYS A 294 6.35 10.02 -33.09
N ILE A 295 5.15 9.52 -32.79
CA ILE A 295 4.57 8.37 -33.49
C ILE A 295 3.92 8.83 -34.80
N GLY A 296 3.45 10.09 -34.87
CA GLY A 296 2.73 10.61 -36.03
C GLY A 296 1.26 10.18 -36.05
N ILE A 297 0.65 10.10 -34.87
CA ILE A 297 -0.76 9.73 -34.66
C ILE A 297 -1.57 10.93 -34.22
N SER A 298 -2.87 10.90 -34.50
CA SER A 298 -3.85 11.91 -34.12
C SER A 298 -4.94 11.31 -33.22
N ASP A 299 -5.66 12.20 -32.53
CA ASP A 299 -6.82 11.80 -31.73
C ASP A 299 -7.83 10.99 -32.54
N GLY A 300 -8.19 9.82 -32.03
CA GLY A 300 -9.15 8.90 -32.65
C GLY A 300 -8.53 7.81 -33.53
N ASP A 301 -7.20 7.74 -33.64
CA ASP A 301 -6.51 6.70 -34.41
C ASP A 301 -6.69 5.29 -33.80
N HIS A 302 -6.86 5.17 -32.47
CA HIS A 302 -7.23 3.94 -31.74
C HIS A 302 -6.49 2.65 -32.16
N TRP A 303 -5.16 2.64 -32.19
CA TRP A 303 -4.41 1.43 -32.58
C TRP A 303 -3.25 1.05 -31.67
N LEU A 304 -2.96 1.83 -30.61
CA LEU A 304 -1.88 1.50 -29.69
C LEU A 304 -2.33 0.51 -28.61
N ASP A 305 -1.55 -0.55 -28.40
CA ASP A 305 -1.62 -1.37 -27.20
C ASP A 305 -0.70 -0.77 -26.11
N VAL A 306 -1.30 -0.27 -25.02
CA VAL A 306 -0.63 0.53 -23.99
C VAL A 306 -0.56 -0.22 -22.65
N VAL A 307 0.59 -0.12 -21.98
CA VAL A 307 0.75 -0.50 -20.57
C VAL A 307 1.01 0.75 -19.73
N ASP A 308 0.16 1.00 -18.73
CA ASP A 308 0.33 2.07 -17.75
C ASP A 308 0.89 1.51 -16.43
N LEU A 309 2.18 1.75 -16.19
CA LEU A 309 2.90 1.32 -15.01
C LEU A 309 2.73 2.34 -13.88
N GLY A 310 1.96 1.98 -12.86
CA GLY A 310 1.55 2.88 -11.79
C GLY A 310 0.36 3.76 -12.19
N CYS A 311 -0.70 3.14 -12.70
CA CYS A 311 -1.84 3.83 -13.30
C CYS A 311 -2.66 4.69 -12.30
N GLY A 312 -2.45 4.51 -10.99
CA GLY A 312 -3.16 5.20 -9.94
C GLY A 312 -4.68 5.06 -10.07
N SER A 313 -5.42 6.14 -9.75
CA SER A 313 -6.88 6.18 -9.94
C SER A 313 -7.32 6.34 -11.40
N GLY A 314 -6.41 6.20 -12.38
CA GLY A 314 -6.73 6.05 -13.80
C GLY A 314 -6.93 7.32 -14.62
N HIS A 315 -6.99 8.50 -14.00
CA HIS A 315 -7.36 9.76 -14.66
C HIS A 315 -6.39 10.20 -15.78
N ALA A 316 -5.11 9.87 -15.67
CA ALA A 316 -4.10 10.19 -16.67
C ALA A 316 -4.39 9.55 -18.04
N MET A 317 -5.13 8.43 -18.07
CA MET A 317 -5.47 7.74 -19.31
C MET A 317 -6.45 8.53 -20.19
N SER A 318 -7.14 9.53 -19.64
CA SER A 318 -7.99 10.43 -20.44
C SER A 318 -7.25 11.17 -21.55
N PHE A 319 -5.92 11.33 -21.42
CA PHE A 319 -5.06 11.95 -22.43
C PHE A 319 -4.57 10.99 -23.53
N LEU A 320 -4.68 9.67 -23.31
CA LEU A 320 -4.12 8.64 -24.20
C LEU A 320 -5.18 7.66 -24.72
N ARG A 321 -6.37 7.61 -24.10
CA ARG A 321 -7.41 6.65 -24.47
C ARG A 321 -7.86 6.78 -25.93
N SER A 322 -7.92 8.00 -26.48
CA SER A 322 -8.25 8.26 -27.89
C SER A 322 -7.24 7.67 -28.88
N LEU A 323 -6.03 7.35 -28.42
CA LEU A 323 -4.94 6.79 -29.22
C LEU A 323 -4.86 5.26 -29.08
N SER A 324 -5.51 4.71 -28.07
CA SER A 324 -5.33 3.34 -27.62
C SER A 324 -6.41 2.42 -28.17
N ASN A 325 -5.99 1.24 -28.63
CA ASN A 325 -6.83 0.09 -28.92
C ASN A 325 -7.06 -0.76 -27.65
N PHE A 326 -6.01 -0.92 -26.86
CA PHE A 326 -6.03 -1.67 -25.61
C PHE A 326 -5.20 -0.95 -24.55
N VAL A 327 -5.66 -0.93 -23.30
CA VAL A 327 -4.95 -0.35 -22.16
C VAL A 327 -4.97 -1.33 -20.98
N LEU A 328 -3.78 -1.77 -20.56
CA LEU A 328 -3.54 -2.47 -19.31
C LEU A 328 -3.01 -1.47 -18.27
N GLY A 329 -3.66 -1.39 -17.11
CA GLY A 329 -3.18 -0.61 -15.96
C GLY A 329 -2.69 -1.51 -14.82
N ILE A 330 -1.56 -1.15 -14.22
CA ILE A 330 -1.03 -1.84 -13.03
C ILE A 330 -0.75 -0.81 -11.94
N ASP A 331 -1.24 -1.05 -10.72
CA ASP A 331 -0.95 -0.20 -9.57
C ASP A 331 -0.88 -1.00 -8.27
N LEU A 332 -0.06 -0.53 -7.33
CA LEU A 332 0.12 -1.17 -6.02
C LEU A 332 -1.10 -0.99 -5.10
N SER A 333 -1.86 0.09 -5.27
CA SER A 333 -3.00 0.44 -4.44
C SER A 333 -4.27 -0.25 -4.94
N PRO A 334 -4.87 -1.16 -4.15
CA PRO A 334 -6.15 -1.76 -4.48
C PRO A 334 -7.26 -0.71 -4.66
N LEU A 335 -7.21 0.37 -3.87
CA LEU A 335 -8.20 1.44 -3.93
C LEU A 335 -8.08 2.30 -5.19
N SER A 336 -6.85 2.58 -5.62
CA SER A 336 -6.58 3.23 -6.91
C SER A 336 -7.14 2.41 -8.07
N ILE A 337 -6.91 1.10 -8.07
CA ILE A 337 -7.44 0.19 -9.10
C ILE A 337 -8.98 0.14 -9.06
N GLU A 338 -9.60 0.14 -7.89
CA GLU A 338 -11.05 0.22 -7.77
C GLU A 338 -11.60 1.53 -8.36
N ASN A 339 -10.98 2.66 -8.04
CA ASN A 339 -11.33 3.96 -8.63
C ASN A 339 -11.15 3.96 -10.16
N ALA A 340 -10.04 3.44 -10.67
CA ALA A 340 -9.75 3.35 -12.11
C ALA A 340 -10.80 2.48 -12.84
N ARG A 341 -11.21 1.36 -12.23
CA ARG A 341 -12.26 0.48 -12.76
C ARG A 341 -13.62 1.16 -12.86
N ASN A 342 -13.90 2.13 -11.98
CA ASN A 342 -15.13 2.91 -12.01
C ASN A 342 -15.14 4.01 -13.09
N LEU A 343 -13.98 4.35 -13.68
CA LEU A 343 -13.93 5.26 -14.82
C LEU A 343 -14.43 4.55 -16.08
N THR A 344 -15.35 5.18 -16.80
CA THR A 344 -15.95 4.58 -18.00
C THR A 344 -14.94 4.56 -19.16
N ASN A 345 -14.68 3.37 -19.70
CA ASN A 345 -13.93 3.15 -20.94
C ASN A 345 -12.49 3.72 -20.92
N MET A 346 -11.80 3.66 -19.78
CA MET A 346 -10.39 4.09 -19.66
C MET A 346 -9.41 2.91 -19.77
N TYR A 347 -9.73 1.78 -19.16
CA TYR A 347 -8.88 0.59 -19.12
C TYR A 347 -9.65 -0.63 -19.58
N ASP A 348 -8.97 -1.52 -20.31
CA ASP A 348 -9.52 -2.81 -20.74
C ASP A 348 -9.12 -3.92 -19.77
N ASP A 349 -7.99 -3.77 -19.08
CA ASP A 349 -7.54 -4.66 -18.01
C ASP A 349 -6.83 -3.90 -16.89
N LEU A 350 -6.94 -4.40 -15.64
CA LEU A 350 -6.47 -3.73 -14.43
C LEU A 350 -5.97 -4.74 -13.39
N HIS A 351 -4.70 -4.61 -13.00
CA HIS A 351 -4.06 -5.48 -12.01
C HIS A 351 -3.61 -4.71 -10.77
N VAL A 352 -3.87 -5.29 -9.60
CA VAL A 352 -3.29 -4.85 -8.34
C VAL A 352 -1.96 -5.56 -8.13
N GLY A 353 -0.88 -4.82 -7.95
CA GLY A 353 0.43 -5.40 -7.62
C GLY A 353 1.61 -4.49 -7.94
N ASP A 354 2.80 -4.96 -7.58
CA ASP A 354 4.04 -4.35 -8.03
C ASP A 354 4.17 -4.55 -9.54
N PHE A 355 4.27 -3.46 -10.31
CA PHE A 355 4.35 -3.57 -11.76
C PHE A 355 5.63 -4.27 -12.26
N LEU A 356 6.69 -4.38 -11.46
CA LEU A 356 7.84 -5.21 -11.81
C LEU A 356 7.51 -6.70 -11.70
N ASP A 357 6.76 -7.10 -10.68
CA ASP A 357 6.33 -8.48 -10.45
C ASP A 357 5.23 -8.89 -11.44
N VAL A 358 4.18 -8.07 -11.55
CA VAL A 358 3.08 -8.29 -12.51
C VAL A 358 3.59 -8.22 -13.94
N GLY A 359 4.45 -7.23 -14.22
CA GLY A 359 5.10 -7.07 -15.52
C GLY A 359 5.92 -8.27 -15.94
N GLY A 360 6.58 -8.96 -14.99
CA GLY A 360 7.32 -10.20 -15.24
C GLY A 360 6.47 -11.33 -15.86
N GLY A 361 5.16 -11.33 -15.64
CA GLY A 361 4.22 -12.26 -16.25
C GLY A 361 3.67 -11.85 -17.62
N LEU A 362 3.93 -10.63 -18.08
CA LEU A 362 3.46 -10.14 -19.37
C LEU A 362 4.25 -10.75 -20.54
N PRO A 363 3.61 -10.99 -21.69
CA PRO A 363 4.29 -11.54 -22.86
C PRO A 363 5.30 -10.56 -23.46
N ASP A 364 6.38 -11.12 -24.03
CA ASP A 364 7.41 -10.36 -24.73
C ASP A 364 6.85 -9.69 -25.98
N ALA A 365 7.43 -8.53 -26.35
CA ALA A 365 7.16 -7.83 -27.62
C ALA A 365 5.67 -7.71 -27.98
N SER A 366 4.83 -7.34 -27.00
CA SER A 366 3.38 -7.39 -27.09
C SER A 366 2.69 -6.03 -27.01
N TYR A 367 3.41 -4.95 -26.71
CA TYR A 367 2.84 -3.61 -26.54
C TYR A 367 3.56 -2.56 -27.40
N ASP A 368 2.83 -1.51 -27.78
CA ASP A 368 3.33 -0.39 -28.60
C ASP A 368 3.83 0.78 -27.76
N VAL A 369 3.25 0.97 -26.56
CA VAL A 369 3.64 2.03 -25.65
C VAL A 369 3.63 1.54 -24.20
N VAL A 370 4.71 1.82 -23.48
CA VAL A 370 4.75 1.76 -22.02
C VAL A 370 4.73 3.19 -21.52
N VAL A 371 3.74 3.53 -20.71
CA VAL A 371 3.69 4.81 -20.00
C VAL A 371 3.92 4.59 -18.52
N ALA A 372 4.60 5.53 -17.88
CA ALA A 372 4.84 5.48 -16.45
C ALA A 372 4.83 6.90 -15.87
N MET A 373 3.60 7.37 -15.61
CA MET A 373 3.30 8.77 -15.28
C MET A 373 3.22 8.93 -13.77
N ASN A 374 4.12 9.73 -13.20
CA ASN A 374 4.28 9.98 -11.77
C ASN A 374 4.63 8.75 -10.92
N SER A 375 5.00 7.62 -11.54
CA SER A 375 5.38 6.37 -10.87
C SER A 375 6.89 6.14 -10.78
N LEU A 376 7.67 6.59 -11.77
CA LEU A 376 9.14 6.49 -11.81
C LEU A 376 9.86 7.30 -10.71
N PRO A 377 9.29 8.41 -10.18
CA PRO A 377 9.80 9.06 -8.99
C PRO A 377 9.75 8.20 -7.71
N TYR A 378 9.26 6.96 -7.74
CA TYR A 378 9.40 5.99 -6.63
C TYR A 378 10.57 5.00 -6.83
N PHE A 379 11.37 5.20 -7.87
CA PHE A 379 12.56 4.41 -8.19
C PHE A 379 13.75 5.35 -8.25
N GLY A 380 14.75 5.13 -7.40
CA GLY A 380 16.07 5.73 -7.59
C GLY A 380 16.75 5.07 -8.77
N ASP A 381 16.91 3.75 -8.69
CA ASP A 381 17.47 2.94 -9.77
C ASP A 381 16.40 2.54 -10.79
N LEU A 382 16.50 3.07 -12.00
CA LEU A 382 15.52 2.87 -13.07
C LEU A 382 15.80 1.63 -13.93
N ARG A 383 16.94 0.93 -13.73
CA ARG A 383 17.39 -0.17 -14.60
C ARG A 383 16.34 -1.27 -14.79
N GLN A 384 15.76 -1.77 -13.70
CA GLN A 384 14.75 -2.84 -13.75
C GLN A 384 13.47 -2.41 -14.50
N VAL A 385 13.11 -1.13 -14.42
CA VAL A 385 11.94 -0.60 -15.13
C VAL A 385 12.18 -0.61 -16.63
N PHE A 386 13.36 -0.18 -17.08
CA PHE A 386 13.71 -0.18 -18.51
C PHE A 386 14.01 -1.58 -19.05
N GLU A 387 14.54 -2.49 -18.24
CA GLU A 387 14.66 -3.91 -18.59
C GLU A 387 13.27 -4.52 -18.85
N LEU A 388 12.31 -4.29 -17.94
CA LEU A 388 10.92 -4.72 -18.13
C LEU A 388 10.32 -4.09 -19.38
N ALA A 389 10.40 -2.76 -19.52
CA ALA A 389 9.83 -2.03 -20.64
C ALA A 389 10.40 -2.54 -21.97
N HIS A 390 11.73 -2.70 -22.08
CA HIS A 390 12.37 -3.20 -23.28
C HIS A 390 11.85 -4.58 -23.67
N ARG A 391 11.66 -5.49 -22.70
CA ARG A 391 11.18 -6.85 -22.97
C ARG A 391 9.74 -6.88 -23.51
N ILE A 392 8.82 -6.15 -22.87
CA ILE A 392 7.39 -6.20 -23.22
C ILE A 392 7.05 -5.36 -24.47
N LEU A 393 7.91 -4.40 -24.83
CA LEU A 393 7.73 -3.54 -25.99
C LEU A 393 8.11 -4.22 -27.31
N ARG A 394 7.26 -4.03 -28.33
CA ARG A 394 7.55 -4.41 -29.73
C ARG A 394 8.79 -3.67 -30.26
N PRO A 395 9.46 -4.17 -31.31
CA PRO A 395 10.51 -3.41 -31.98
C PRO A 395 9.99 -2.03 -32.43
N LYS A 396 10.77 -0.97 -32.22
CA LYS A 396 10.40 0.44 -32.53
C LYS A 396 9.23 1.01 -31.72
N ALA A 397 8.76 0.31 -30.70
CA ALA A 397 7.75 0.79 -29.76
C ALA A 397 8.33 1.82 -28.77
N PHE A 398 7.48 2.47 -27.99
CA PHE A 398 7.85 3.67 -27.22
C PHE A 398 7.72 3.46 -25.71
N VAL A 399 8.59 4.14 -24.96
CA VAL A 399 8.44 4.34 -23.52
C VAL A 399 8.31 5.83 -23.23
N ALA A 400 7.33 6.22 -22.43
CA ALA A 400 7.12 7.60 -22.01
C ALA A 400 6.92 7.71 -20.49
N PHE A 401 7.67 8.58 -19.85
CA PHE A 401 7.72 8.65 -18.39
C PHE A 401 8.18 10.03 -17.91
N ASN A 402 8.08 10.27 -16.61
CA ASN A 402 8.68 11.44 -15.98
C ASN A 402 9.50 11.06 -14.75
N VAL A 403 10.49 11.88 -14.43
CA VAL A 403 11.27 11.81 -13.18
C VAL A 403 11.33 13.17 -12.52
N ASP A 404 11.48 13.22 -11.19
CA ASP A 404 11.70 14.49 -10.49
C ASP A 404 13.13 14.96 -10.78
N VAL A 405 13.30 16.26 -11.03
CA VAL A 405 14.59 16.81 -11.46
C VAL A 405 15.48 17.08 -10.26
N ARG A 406 16.72 16.59 -10.30
CA ARG A 406 17.76 16.99 -9.36
C ARG A 406 18.31 18.36 -9.76
N GLN A 407 18.09 19.37 -8.92
CA GLN A 407 18.73 20.67 -9.09
C GLN A 407 20.18 20.57 -8.58
N ASN A 408 21.15 20.76 -9.46
CA ASN A 408 22.57 20.72 -9.11
C ASN A 408 22.92 21.99 -8.33
N ASP A 409 22.95 21.91 -7.01
CA ASP A 409 23.39 23.02 -6.15
C ASP A 409 24.92 23.05 -5.96
N ASP A 410 25.63 21.98 -6.34
CA ASP A 410 27.08 21.84 -6.18
C ASP A 410 27.69 21.08 -7.38
N ASP A 411 28.62 21.72 -8.11
CA ASP A 411 29.25 21.20 -9.34
C ASP A 411 30.07 19.90 -9.13
N ASN A 412 30.30 19.50 -7.87
CA ASN A 412 31.08 18.31 -7.51
C ASN A 412 30.22 17.08 -7.12
N ASP A 413 28.88 17.19 -7.05
CA ASP A 413 28.04 16.06 -6.67
C ASP A 413 27.68 15.19 -7.87
N GLN A 414 28.39 14.06 -8.00
CA GLN A 414 28.24 13.07 -9.09
C GLN A 414 27.16 12.01 -8.81
N GLN A 415 26.25 12.25 -7.86
CA GLN A 415 25.17 11.30 -7.59
C GLN A 415 24.15 11.23 -8.72
N ASP A 416 23.90 10.01 -9.19
CA ASP A 416 22.94 9.71 -10.26
C ASP A 416 21.48 10.02 -9.87
N PHE A 417 21.15 9.74 -8.61
CA PHE A 417 19.83 9.97 -8.03
C PHE A 417 19.92 10.09 -6.52
N SER A 418 18.94 10.76 -5.92
CA SER A 418 18.86 10.92 -4.46
C SER A 418 17.41 10.93 -3.99
N LEU A 419 17.17 10.43 -2.78
CA LEU A 419 15.85 10.40 -2.16
C LEU A 419 15.52 11.74 -1.49
N ARG A 420 14.36 12.33 -1.81
CA ARG A 420 13.87 13.58 -1.21
C ARG A 420 12.92 13.32 -0.05
N PHE A 421 12.75 14.32 0.81
CA PHE A 421 11.83 14.29 1.96
C PHE A 421 10.40 13.85 1.60
N SER A 422 9.95 14.16 0.38
CA SER A 422 8.62 13.77 -0.12
C SER A 422 8.44 12.26 -0.25
N GLY A 423 9.51 11.47 -0.08
CA GLY A 423 9.57 10.04 -0.31
C GLY A 423 9.80 9.67 -1.79
N ARG A 424 9.97 10.68 -2.66
CA ARG A 424 10.25 10.53 -4.09
C ARG A 424 11.74 10.72 -4.39
N TRP A 425 12.22 10.03 -5.41
CA TRP A 425 13.56 10.12 -5.94
C TRP A 425 13.64 11.20 -7.01
N GLN A 426 14.73 11.95 -6.97
CA GLN A 426 15.13 12.86 -8.05
C GLN A 426 16.35 12.30 -8.78
N HIS A 427 16.46 12.61 -10.07
CA HIS A 427 17.48 12.04 -10.96
C HIS A 427 18.25 13.14 -11.68
N SER A 428 19.52 12.87 -11.99
CA SER A 428 20.27 13.66 -12.96
C SER A 428 19.88 13.28 -14.39
N ASP A 429 19.90 14.26 -15.30
CA ASP A 429 19.60 14.03 -16.70
C ASP A 429 20.61 13.06 -17.35
N GLU A 430 21.88 13.14 -16.93
CA GLU A 430 22.96 12.27 -17.39
C GLU A 430 22.72 10.81 -17.00
N TYR A 431 22.17 10.56 -15.81
CA TYR A 431 21.80 9.21 -15.38
C TYR A 431 20.66 8.65 -16.24
N VAL A 432 19.58 9.41 -16.44
CA VAL A 432 18.43 8.97 -17.24
C VAL A 432 18.86 8.62 -18.66
N LYS A 433 19.62 9.50 -19.33
CA LYS A 433 20.13 9.27 -20.69
C LYS A 433 20.99 8.01 -20.78
N ARG A 434 21.92 7.82 -19.83
CA ARG A 434 22.79 6.65 -19.77
C ARG A 434 22.02 5.35 -19.54
N VAL A 435 20.97 5.36 -18.72
CA VAL A 435 20.15 4.18 -18.48
C VAL A 435 19.32 3.82 -19.71
N LEU A 436 18.73 4.82 -20.40
CA LEU A 436 18.02 4.59 -21.66
C LEU A 436 18.92 3.93 -22.71
N GLU A 437 20.08 4.52 -22.98
CA GLU A 437 21.04 4.00 -23.96
C GLU A 437 21.47 2.56 -23.63
N ARG A 438 21.77 2.28 -22.35
CA ARG A 438 22.18 0.95 -21.90
C ARG A 438 21.09 -0.11 -22.10
N HIS A 439 19.81 0.25 -22.05
CA HIS A 439 18.69 -0.68 -22.20
C HIS A 439 18.07 -0.63 -23.59
N GLY A 440 18.80 -0.15 -24.61
CA GLY A 440 18.35 -0.21 -26.00
C GLY A 440 17.26 0.81 -26.33
N PHE A 441 17.26 1.98 -25.70
CA PHE A 441 16.35 3.07 -26.01
C PHE A 441 17.09 4.30 -26.58
N GLU A 442 16.55 4.85 -27.66
CA GLU A 442 16.95 6.14 -28.23
C GLU A 442 16.02 7.25 -27.69
N LEU A 443 16.60 8.28 -27.09
CA LEU A 443 15.83 9.43 -26.58
C LEU A 443 15.33 10.31 -27.73
N LEU A 444 14.01 10.48 -27.86
CA LEU A 444 13.39 11.27 -28.93
C LEU A 444 12.83 12.61 -28.45
N HIS A 445 12.46 12.72 -27.18
CA HIS A 445 11.89 13.92 -26.59
C HIS A 445 12.28 14.05 -25.12
N GLN A 446 12.65 15.26 -24.71
CA GLN A 446 12.82 15.66 -23.33
C GLN A 446 12.19 17.04 -23.17
N GLU A 447 11.31 17.21 -22.19
CA GLU A 447 10.77 18.53 -21.80
C GLU A 447 10.62 18.63 -20.29
N GLN A 448 10.73 19.85 -19.76
CA GLN A 448 10.52 20.12 -18.34
C GLN A 448 9.09 20.60 -18.11
N VAL A 449 8.40 19.97 -17.17
CA VAL A 449 7.09 20.37 -16.66
C VAL A 449 7.27 20.97 -15.28
N GLU A 450 6.58 22.07 -15.02
CA GLU A 450 6.53 22.71 -13.70
C GLU A 450 5.12 22.68 -13.10
N ASP A 451 5.05 22.67 -11.77
CA ASP A 451 3.82 22.93 -11.01
C ASP A 451 4.14 23.75 -9.76
N ASP A 452 3.12 24.40 -9.22
CA ASP A 452 3.23 25.24 -8.04
C ASP A 452 3.42 24.39 -6.78
N GLN A 453 4.53 24.64 -6.09
CA GLN A 453 4.83 24.06 -4.80
C GLN A 453 4.58 25.10 -3.70
N VAL A 454 3.71 24.78 -2.76
CA VAL A 454 3.37 25.64 -1.64
C VAL A 454 4.15 25.20 -0.40
N PHE A 455 4.92 26.14 0.16
CA PHE A 455 5.65 25.97 1.40
C PHE A 455 5.11 26.93 2.46
N TYR A 456 5.19 26.53 3.73
CA TYR A 456 4.91 27.44 4.84
C TYR A 456 6.23 27.82 5.49
N GLN A 457 6.53 29.10 5.58
CA GLN A 457 7.71 29.59 6.32
C GLN A 457 7.31 29.91 7.76
N ALA A 458 8.04 29.32 8.70
CA ALA A 458 7.95 29.69 10.11
C ALA A 458 8.82 30.91 10.42
N HIS A 459 8.33 31.79 11.29
CA HIS A 459 9.10 32.84 11.93
C HIS A 459 8.93 32.69 13.45
N GLY A 460 9.87 31.99 14.09
CA GLY A 460 9.75 31.59 15.49
C GLY A 460 8.62 30.57 15.69
N ALA A 461 7.83 30.72 16.76
CA ALA A 461 6.72 29.82 17.10
C ALA A 461 5.39 30.12 16.36
N GLN A 462 5.41 31.01 15.36
CA GLN A 462 4.23 31.34 14.56
C GLN A 462 4.47 31.09 13.07
N ILE A 463 3.48 30.45 12.42
CA ILE A 463 3.38 30.33 10.96
C ILE A 463 2.90 31.68 10.43
N GLN A 464 3.73 32.38 9.66
CA GLN A 464 3.39 33.74 9.20
C GLN A 464 3.31 33.90 7.67
N HIS A 465 3.86 32.98 6.85
CA HIS A 465 3.83 33.21 5.40
C HIS A 465 3.72 31.95 4.54
N ARG A 466 2.80 32.01 3.57
CA ARG A 466 2.70 31.07 2.45
C ARG A 466 3.71 31.50 1.38
N ALA A 467 4.76 30.71 1.17
CA ALA A 467 5.66 30.88 0.04
C ALA A 467 5.23 29.95 -1.09
N THR A 468 5.23 30.45 -2.32
CA THR A 468 4.98 29.63 -3.52
C THR A 468 6.30 29.54 -4.27
N GLY A 469 6.79 28.33 -4.45
CA GLY A 469 7.91 28.00 -5.31
C GLY A 469 7.44 27.15 -6.49
N LYS A 470 8.41 26.69 -7.29
CA LYS A 470 8.17 25.79 -8.42
C LYS A 470 8.82 24.44 -8.14
N ALA A 471 8.07 23.37 -8.41
CA ALA A 471 8.62 22.04 -8.53
C ALA A 471 8.74 21.68 -10.01
N TYR A 472 9.74 20.86 -10.34
CA TYR A 472 10.05 20.51 -11.71
C TYR A 472 10.14 18.99 -11.88
N SER A 473 9.61 18.50 -12.99
CA SER A 473 9.75 17.12 -13.44
C SER A 473 10.10 17.12 -14.92
N ASN A 474 11.06 16.27 -15.32
CA ASN A 474 11.40 16.09 -16.72
C ASN A 474 10.59 14.93 -17.29
N VAL A 475 9.90 15.19 -18.39
CA VAL A 475 9.19 14.21 -19.23
C VAL A 475 10.14 13.72 -20.31
N TYR A 476 10.12 12.42 -20.56
CA TYR A 476 10.93 11.74 -21.55
C TYR A 476 10.06 10.87 -22.44
N VAL A 477 10.34 10.87 -23.75
CA VAL A 477 9.86 9.86 -24.69
C VAL A 477 11.06 9.25 -25.40
N ALA A 478 11.19 7.94 -25.32
CA ALA A 478 12.26 7.18 -25.96
C ALA A 478 11.68 6.03 -26.79
N GLN A 479 12.39 5.64 -27.83
CA GLN A 479 12.01 4.56 -28.73
C GLN A 479 12.95 3.37 -28.55
N LYS A 480 12.38 2.17 -28.48
CA LYS A 480 13.15 0.93 -28.46
C LYS A 480 13.90 0.78 -29.78
N VAL A 481 15.23 0.71 -29.71
CA VAL A 481 16.10 0.42 -30.86
C VAL A 481 15.77 -0.98 -31.35
N ALA A 482 15.71 -1.18 -32.67
CA ALA A 482 15.50 -2.52 -33.21
C ALA A 482 16.69 -3.41 -32.80
N ASP A 483 16.40 -4.63 -32.33
CA ASP A 483 17.45 -5.63 -32.18
C ASP A 483 18.12 -5.81 -33.57
N ASP A 484 19.44 -5.68 -33.65
CA ASP A 484 20.19 -5.95 -34.88
C ASP A 484 19.93 -7.43 -35.26
N VAL A 485 19.07 -7.66 -36.26
CA VAL A 485 18.70 -8.99 -36.78
C VAL A 485 19.85 -9.60 -37.58
#